data_AF-A0A2E5NG32-F1
#
_entry.id   AF-A0A2E5NG32-F1
#
_cell.length_a   1.000
_cell.length_b   1.000
_cell.length_c   1.000
_cell.angle_alpha   90.00
_cell.angle_beta   90.00
_cell.angle_gamma   90.00
#
_symmetry.space_group_name_H-M   'P 1'
#
loop_
_entity.id
_entity.type
_entity.pdbx_description
1 polymer ?
#
loop_
_entity_poly.entity_id
_entity_poly.type
_entity_poly.pdbx_seq_one_letter_code
_entity_poly.pdbx_strand_id
1 'polypeptide(L)'
;MYSVITEPENTSLHSREYQSLAKWFRRRQYELGLDQMHDGDPMDPHHPFNQAFDTLCKEAEQHWRSERNYWPSPLQLSHAFFQMKDPIQQDEFTA
;
A
#
# COMPACT_ATOMS: atom_id res chain seq x y z
N MET A 1 2.50 0.55 19.09
CA MET A 1 2.49 0.60 17.62
C MET A 1 2.40 -0.82 17.12
N TYR A 2 1.32 -1.13 16.39
CA TYR A 2 1.02 -2.47 15.88
C TYR A 2 1.63 -2.67 14.49
N SER A 3 2.12 -3.87 14.19
CA SER A 3 2.59 -4.27 12.87
C SER A 3 2.47 -5.78 12.72
N VAL A 4 2.62 -6.28 11.49
CA VAL A 4 2.67 -7.73 11.19
C VAL A 4 3.83 -8.45 11.91
N ILE A 5 4.81 -7.72 12.43
CA ILE A 5 5.93 -8.28 13.21
C ILE A 5 5.57 -8.37 14.70
N THR A 6 4.82 -7.40 15.23
CA THR A 6 4.48 -7.35 16.66
C THR A 6 3.25 -8.16 17.01
N GLU A 7 2.28 -8.29 16.10
CA GLU A 7 1.04 -9.06 16.28
C GLU A 7 0.70 -9.92 15.05
N PRO A 8 1.60 -10.79 14.57
CA PRO A 8 1.43 -11.55 13.32
C PRO A 8 0.11 -12.34 13.24
N GLU A 9 -0.44 -12.77 14.37
CA GLU A 9 -1.69 -13.50 14.48
C GLU A 9 -2.95 -12.65 14.21
N ASN A 10 -2.84 -11.32 14.30
CA ASN A 10 -3.98 -10.41 14.18
C ASN A 10 -4.27 -10.08 12.69
N THR A 11 -4.46 -11.13 11.90
CA THR A 11 -4.68 -11.06 10.44
C THR A 11 -5.88 -10.18 10.08
N SER A 12 -6.92 -10.17 10.93
CA SER A 12 -8.09 -9.31 10.77
C SER A 12 -7.77 -7.82 10.87
N LEU A 13 -6.94 -7.41 11.84
CA LEU A 13 -6.45 -6.04 11.94
C LEU A 13 -5.61 -5.69 10.71
N HIS A 14 -4.64 -6.53 10.37
CA HIS A 14 -3.72 -6.26 9.26
C HIS A 14 -4.46 -6.13 7.92
N SER A 15 -5.47 -6.95 7.68
CA SER A 15 -6.29 -6.87 6.46
C SER A 15 -7.16 -5.62 6.43
N ARG A 16 -7.76 -5.24 7.56
CA ARG A 16 -8.51 -3.98 7.68
C ARG A 16 -7.63 -2.75 7.41
N GLU A 17 -6.42 -2.76 7.96
CA GLU A 17 -5.45 -1.70 7.74
C GLU A 17 -4.98 -1.66 6.29
N TYR A 18 -4.74 -2.82 5.68
CA TYR A 18 -4.41 -2.93 4.25
C TYR A 18 -5.51 -2.36 3.35
N GLN A 19 -6.78 -2.69 3.59
CA GLN A 19 -7.90 -2.15 2.81
C GLN A 19 -8.02 -0.62 2.94
N SER A 20 -7.73 -0.09 4.13
CA SER A 20 -7.71 1.37 4.37
C SER A 20 -6.55 2.02 3.60
N LEU A 21 -5.38 1.37 3.61
CA LEU A 21 -4.17 1.81 2.92
C LEU A 21 -4.36 1.82 1.39
N ALA A 22 -4.93 0.77 0.82
CA ALA A 22 -5.22 0.69 -0.62
C ALA A 22 -6.15 1.80 -1.10
N LYS A 23 -7.21 2.11 -0.32
CA LYS A 23 -8.13 3.22 -0.61
C LYS A 23 -7.43 4.58 -0.52
N TRP A 24 -6.54 4.75 0.45
CA TRP A 24 -5.76 5.97 0.61
C TRP A 24 -4.83 6.19 -0.60
N PHE A 25 -4.10 5.15 -1.03
CA PHE A 25 -3.23 5.25 -2.21
C PHE A 25 -4.02 5.57 -3.47
N ARG A 26 -5.16 4.90 -3.72
CA ARG A 26 -6.03 5.20 -4.86
C ARG A 26 -6.46 6.67 -4.86
N ARG A 27 -6.84 7.21 -3.70
CA ARG A 27 -7.21 8.61 -3.56
C ARG A 27 -6.04 9.55 -3.85
N ARG A 28 -4.85 9.29 -3.27
CA ARG A 28 -3.67 10.13 -3.49
C ARG A 28 -3.19 10.09 -4.94
N GLN A 29 -3.22 8.92 -5.58
CA GLN A 29 -2.91 8.77 -6.99
C GLN A 29 -3.86 9.60 -7.86
N TYR A 30 -5.15 9.60 -7.56
CA TYR A 30 -6.15 10.46 -8.22
C TYR A 30 -5.87 11.95 -7.99
N GLU A 31 -5.59 12.36 -6.75
CA GLU A 31 -5.26 13.75 -6.40
C GLU A 31 -3.99 14.26 -7.12
N LEU A 32 -3.07 13.36 -7.46
CA LEU A 32 -1.83 13.65 -8.20
C LEU A 32 -1.98 13.46 -9.72
N GLY A 33 -3.16 13.07 -10.22
CA GLY A 33 -3.40 12.80 -11.64
C GLY A 33 -2.65 11.60 -12.20
N LEU A 34 -2.16 10.69 -11.33
CA LEU A 34 -1.42 9.49 -11.72
C LEU A 34 -2.33 8.40 -12.30
N ASP A 35 -3.63 8.47 -12.03
CA ASP A 35 -4.65 7.55 -12.55
C ASP A 35 -4.98 7.79 -14.04
N GLN A 36 -4.63 8.96 -14.57
CA GLN A 36 -4.90 9.35 -15.96
C GLN A 36 -3.68 9.20 -16.88
N MET A 37 -2.51 8.85 -16.34
CA MET A 37 -1.29 8.64 -17.10
C MET A 37 -1.34 7.29 -17.83
N HIS A 38 -1.88 7.30 -19.05
CA HIS A 38 -2.04 6.10 -19.90
C HIS A 38 -0.91 5.91 -20.93
N ASP A 39 -0.04 6.91 -21.12
CA ASP A 39 1.03 6.87 -22.11
C ASP A 39 2.41 6.81 -21.45
N GLY A 40 3.07 5.65 -21.58
CA GLY A 40 4.41 5.38 -21.08
C GLY A 40 4.66 3.88 -20.92
N ASP A 41 5.93 3.47 -20.95
CA ASP A 41 6.29 2.10 -20.56
C ASP A 41 6.12 1.97 -19.03
N PRO A 42 5.24 1.08 -18.52
CA PRO A 42 5.08 0.87 -17.09
C PRO A 42 6.36 0.39 -16.39
N MET A 43 7.28 -0.21 -17.16
CA MET A 43 8.59 -0.64 -16.69
C MET A 43 9.63 0.49 -16.72
N ASP A 44 9.29 1.68 -17.20
CA ASP A 44 10.18 2.84 -17.16
C ASP A 44 10.34 3.32 -15.71
N PRO A 45 11.55 3.24 -15.13
CA PRO A 45 11.81 3.75 -13.78
C PRO A 45 11.61 5.27 -13.68
N HIS A 46 11.62 6.00 -14.79
CA HIS A 46 11.33 7.43 -14.85
C HIS A 46 9.85 7.74 -15.03
N HIS A 47 8.98 6.73 -15.18
CA HIS A 47 7.54 6.94 -15.26
C HIS A 47 7.06 7.68 -13.99
N PRO A 48 6.25 8.76 -14.10
CA PRO A 48 5.87 9.55 -12.93
C PRO A 48 5.14 8.74 -11.85
N PHE A 49 4.41 7.70 -12.27
CA PHE A 49 3.82 6.70 -11.36
C PHE A 49 4.89 6.02 -10.50
N ASN A 50 5.97 5.52 -11.10
CA ASN A 50 7.06 4.84 -10.39
C ASN A 50 7.88 5.82 -9.54
N GLN A 51 8.06 7.06 -9.98
CA GLN A 51 8.71 8.12 -9.19
C GLN A 51 7.91 8.52 -7.94
N ALA A 52 6.58 8.48 -8.04
CA ALA A 52 5.70 8.80 -6.91
C ALA A 52 5.72 7.71 -5.82
N PHE A 53 6.18 6.49 -6.13
CA PHE A 53 6.18 5.35 -5.21
C PHE A 53 6.88 5.66 -3.89
N ASP A 54 8.16 6.04 -3.93
CA ASP A 54 8.96 6.26 -2.72
C ASP A 54 8.39 7.39 -1.86
N THR A 55 7.89 8.45 -2.49
CA THR A 55 7.33 9.61 -1.80
C THR A 55 6.02 9.25 -1.12
N LEU A 56 5.10 8.60 -1.84
CA LEU A 56 3.80 8.22 -1.29
C LEU A 56 3.92 7.11 -0.24
N CYS A 57 4.87 6.18 -0.37
CA CYS A 57 5.15 5.17 0.64
C CYS A 57 5.62 5.79 1.96
N LYS A 58 6.54 6.77 1.90
CA LYS A 58 7.00 7.51 3.10
C LYS A 58 5.87 8.30 3.74
N GLU A 59 5.04 8.96 2.94
CA GLU A 59 3.88 9.70 3.43
C GLU A 59 2.87 8.77 4.12
N ALA A 60 2.53 7.65 3.48
CA ALA A 60 1.62 6.66 4.02
C ALA A 60 2.13 6.08 5.35
N GLU A 61 3.42 5.71 5.41
CA GLU A 61 4.03 5.21 6.64
C GLU A 61 3.90 6.22 7.78
N GLN A 62 4.26 7.47 7.54
CA GLN A 62 4.17 8.54 8.55
C GLN A 62 2.74 8.72 9.04
N HIS A 63 1.79 8.82 8.11
CA HIS A 63 0.36 8.99 8.42
C HIS A 63 -0.20 7.83 9.25
N TRP A 64 0.12 6.59 8.90
CA TRP A 64 -0.35 5.42 9.66
C TRP A 64 0.25 5.34 11.06
N ARG A 65 1.52 5.71 11.20
CA ARG A 65 2.20 5.72 12.49
C ARG A 65 1.64 6.80 13.41
N SER A 66 1.35 7.99 12.89
CA SER A 66 0.83 9.11 13.68
C SER A 66 -0.66 8.97 14.02
N GLU A 67 -1.50 8.61 13.06
CA GLU A 67 -2.96 8.67 13.23
C GLU A 67 -3.59 7.33 13.62
N ARG A 68 -2.96 6.21 13.27
CA ARG A 68 -3.55 4.87 13.40
C ARG A 68 -2.81 3.95 14.35
N ASN A 69 -1.68 4.39 14.92
CA ASN A 69 -0.79 3.59 15.77
C ASN A 69 -0.42 2.24 15.13
N TYR A 70 -0.34 2.21 13.79
CA TYR A 70 -0.05 1.03 13.00
C TYR A 70 1.14 1.32 12.09
N TRP A 71 2.01 0.32 11.90
CA TRP A 71 3.16 0.42 11.01
C TRP A 71 3.00 -0.59 9.87
N PRO A 72 2.59 -0.11 8.67
CA PRO A 72 2.49 -0.95 7.48
C PRO A 72 3.85 -1.56 7.13
N SER A 73 3.85 -2.84 6.76
CA SER A 73 5.06 -3.46 6.25
C SER A 73 5.40 -2.94 4.84
N PRO A 74 6.67 -3.02 4.40
CA PRO A 74 7.04 -2.69 3.03
C PRO A 74 6.19 -3.44 1.99
N LEU A 75 5.84 -4.70 2.26
CA LEU A 75 4.99 -5.48 1.36
C LEU A 75 3.56 -4.95 1.29
N GLN A 76 2.96 -4.55 2.43
CA GLN A 76 1.64 -3.92 2.45
C GLN A 76 1.64 -2.59 1.69
N LEU A 77 2.69 -1.76 1.86
CA LEU A 77 2.85 -0.49 1.15
C LEU A 77 2.94 -0.71 -0.37
N SER A 78 3.81 -1.61 -0.80
CA SER A 78 3.96 -1.95 -2.22
C SER A 78 2.66 -2.47 -2.82
N HIS A 79 2.04 -3.49 -2.21
CA HIS A 79 0.81 -4.07 -2.72
C HIS A 79 -0.33 -3.05 -2.78
N ALA A 80 -0.47 -2.22 -1.74
CA ALA A 80 -1.52 -1.21 -1.69
C ALA A 80 -1.31 -0.12 -2.76
N PHE A 81 -0.06 0.31 -3.01
CA PHE A 81 0.26 1.27 -4.06
C PHE A 81 -0.09 0.74 -5.46
N PHE A 82 0.35 -0.48 -5.77
CA PHE A 82 0.10 -1.13 -7.07
C PHE A 82 -1.30 -1.75 -7.19
N GLN A 83 -2.18 -1.55 -6.20
CA GLN A 83 -3.54 -2.09 -6.17
C GLN A 83 -3.59 -3.64 -6.32
N MET A 84 -2.60 -4.31 -5.72
CA MET A 84 -2.49 -5.77 -5.71
C MET A 84 -3.36 -6.41 -4.62
N LYS A 85 -3.41 -7.75 -4.59
CA LYS A 85 -4.08 -8.50 -3.52
C LYS A 85 -3.45 -8.23 -2.16
N ASP A 86 -4.25 -8.32 -1.10
CA ASP A 86 -3.76 -8.20 0.28
C ASP A 86 -2.72 -9.29 0.57
N PRO A 87 -1.46 -8.94 0.88
CA PRO A 87 -0.41 -9.93 1.12
C PRO A 87 -0.62 -10.76 2.39
N ILE A 88 -1.51 -10.33 3.30
CA ILE A 88 -1.85 -11.08 4.52
C ILE A 88 -2.95 -12.09 4.25
N GLN A 89 -3.86 -11.79 3.31
CA GLN A 89 -4.78 -12.79 2.79
C GLN A 89 -4.01 -13.62 1.75
N GLN A 90 -3.14 -14.52 2.24
CA GLN A 90 -2.70 -15.62 1.40
C GLN A 90 -3.97 -16.34 0.95
N ASP A 91 -4.23 -16.34 -0.37
CA ASP A 91 -5.28 -17.16 -0.97
C ASP A 91 -5.20 -18.54 -0.32
N GLU A 92 -6.36 -19.08 0.07
CA GLU A 92 -6.49 -20.46 0.51
C GLU A 92 -5.90 -21.36 -0.58
N PHE A 93 -4.61 -21.71 -0.47
CA PHE A 93 -4.01 -22.80 -1.22
C PHE A 93 -4.55 -24.09 -0.61
N THR A 94 -5.83 -24.35 -0.87
CA THR A 94 -6.46 -25.66 -0.78
C THR A 94 -6.62 -26.18 -2.21
N ALA A 95 -5.60 -26.91 -2.66
CA ALA A 95 -5.71 -27.90 -3.73
C ALA A 95 -4.61 -28.95 -3.52
#